data_AF-A0A401U8Y8-F1
#
_entry.id   AF-A0A401U8Y8-F1
#
_cell.length_a   1.000
_cell.length_b   1.000
_cell.length_c   1.000
_cell.angle_alpha   90.00
_cell.angle_beta   90.00
_cell.angle_gamma   90.00
#
_symmetry.space_group_name_H-M   'P 1'
#
loop_
_entity.id
_entity.type
_entity.pdbx_description
1 polymer ?
#
loop_
_entity_poly.entity_id
_entity_poly.type
_entity_poly.pdbx_seq_one_letter_code
_entity_poly.pdbx_strand_id
1 'polypeptide(L)'
;MRALLFCLILCSISCAKKTLNVEQNSTANSSLAQLAEDILGKENTEVANDSKTFTLVYQNKNETTQTVKYVVLDNLSKTVISKGSFKAGYIKWKTENSLEILDIPGIIPKDKTQADYIKIINLPVNKK
;
A
#
# COMPACT_ATOMS: atom_id res chain seq x y z
N MET A 1 14.59 -2.86 -83.61
CA MET A 1 14.90 -4.12 -82.89
C MET A 1 14.85 -3.79 -81.41
N ARG A 2 13.72 -4.00 -80.72
CA ARG A 2 13.29 -5.24 -80.05
C ARG A 2 14.32 -5.79 -79.05
N ALA A 3 14.03 -5.59 -77.75
CA ALA A 3 14.28 -6.45 -76.59
C ALA A 3 14.38 -5.52 -75.35
N LEU A 4 13.35 -5.28 -74.53
CA LEU A 4 12.74 -6.19 -73.55
C LEU A 4 13.81 -6.93 -72.73
N LEU A 5 14.10 -6.46 -71.51
CA LEU A 5 14.03 -7.34 -70.33
C LEU A 5 14.00 -6.58 -69.00
N PHE A 6 13.04 -7.01 -68.19
CA PHE A 6 12.82 -6.73 -66.79
C PHE A 6 14.07 -6.94 -65.92
N CYS A 7 14.29 -6.07 -64.94
CA CYS A 7 14.60 -6.54 -63.58
C CYS A 7 14.19 -5.49 -62.54
N LEU A 8 13.03 -5.75 -61.95
CA LEU A 8 12.60 -5.22 -60.65
C LEU A 8 13.60 -5.66 -59.59
N ILE A 9 14.31 -4.74 -58.94
CA ILE A 9 14.80 -4.94 -57.58
C ILE A 9 14.51 -3.69 -56.76
N LEU A 10 13.44 -3.80 -55.98
CA LEU A 10 13.16 -3.01 -54.80
C LEU A 10 14.30 -3.18 -53.79
N CYS A 11 14.88 -2.06 -53.35
CA CYS A 11 15.57 -2.00 -52.06
C CYS A 11 15.17 -0.69 -51.36
N SER A 12 13.91 -0.64 -50.94
CA SER A 12 13.46 0.28 -49.90
C SER A 12 14.10 -0.15 -48.58
N ILE A 13 15.29 0.39 -48.30
CA ILE A 13 15.87 0.36 -46.96
C ILE A 13 15.04 1.35 -46.12
N SER A 14 13.83 0.92 -45.75
CA SER A 14 13.10 1.50 -44.64
C SER A 14 13.82 1.03 -43.40
N CYS A 15 14.71 1.88 -42.90
CA CYS A 15 15.36 1.69 -41.61
C CYS A 15 14.26 1.77 -40.56
N ALA A 16 13.63 0.63 -40.25
CA ALA A 16 12.86 0.46 -39.04
C ALA A 16 13.84 0.59 -37.88
N LYS A 17 14.07 1.82 -37.43
CA LYS A 17 14.48 2.05 -36.05
C LYS A 17 13.36 1.49 -35.20
N LYS A 18 13.59 0.25 -34.77
CA LYS A 18 12.92 -0.36 -33.63
C LYS A 18 13.16 0.62 -32.48
N THR A 19 12.21 1.54 -32.29
CA THR A 19 12.05 2.24 -31.03
C THR A 19 11.75 1.12 -30.05
N LEU A 20 12.83 0.63 -29.42
CA LEU A 20 12.72 -0.05 -28.16
C LEU A 20 11.87 0.86 -27.28
N ASN A 21 10.74 0.33 -26.82
CA ASN A 21 10.09 0.79 -25.61
C ASN A 21 11.18 0.79 -24.54
N VAL A 22 11.90 1.91 -24.43
CA VAL A 22 12.47 2.32 -23.17
C VAL A 22 11.24 2.60 -22.35
N GLU A 23 10.97 1.65 -21.45
CA GLU A 23 10.02 1.75 -20.37
C GLU A 23 9.86 3.21 -20.01
N GLN A 24 8.65 3.73 -20.23
CA GLN A 24 8.22 4.96 -19.60
C GLN A 24 8.61 4.78 -18.14
N ASN A 25 9.65 5.52 -17.77
CA ASN A 25 10.11 5.69 -16.41
C ASN A 25 8.84 5.96 -15.61
N SER A 26 8.36 4.91 -14.92
CA SER A 26 7.20 4.99 -14.07
C SER A 26 7.67 5.82 -12.90
N THR A 27 7.58 7.14 -13.07
CA THR A 27 7.26 8.06 -11.99
C THR A 27 5.89 7.60 -11.49
N ALA A 28 5.90 6.50 -10.74
CA ALA A 28 4.72 5.89 -10.19
C ALA A 28 4.26 6.87 -9.11
N ASN A 29 3.36 7.77 -9.51
CA ASN A 29 2.35 8.33 -8.63
C ASN A 29 1.51 7.13 -8.14
N SER A 30 2.10 6.25 -7.32
CA SER A 30 1.33 5.18 -6.72
C SER A 30 0.35 5.85 -5.77
N SER A 31 -0.93 5.57 -5.97
CA SER A 31 -1.94 6.05 -5.05
C SER A 31 -1.64 5.47 -3.67
N LEU A 32 -2.04 6.16 -2.60
CA LEU A 32 -1.90 5.62 -1.24
C LEU A 32 -2.55 4.24 -1.09
N ALA A 33 -3.63 4.00 -1.83
CA ALA A 33 -4.28 2.70 -1.93
C ALA A 33 -3.33 1.63 -2.52
N GLN A 34 -2.62 1.93 -3.62
CA GLN A 34 -1.62 0.99 -4.18
C GLN A 34 -0.49 0.72 -3.18
N LEU A 35 0.03 1.75 -2.51
CA LEU A 35 1.04 1.57 -1.48
C LEU A 35 0.54 0.68 -0.33
N ALA A 36 -0.71 0.83 0.09
CA ALA A 36 -1.31 -0.03 1.10
C ALA A 36 -1.48 -1.46 0.60
N GLU A 37 -1.96 -1.65 -0.63
CA GLU A 37 -2.14 -2.96 -1.27
C GLU A 37 -0.81 -3.70 -1.45
N ASP A 38 0.27 -3.01 -1.81
CA ASP A 38 1.61 -3.60 -1.93
C ASP A 38 2.13 -4.14 -0.59
N ILE A 39 1.72 -3.52 0.53
CA ILE A 39 2.18 -3.90 1.87
C ILE A 39 1.27 -4.96 2.51
N LEU A 40 -0.04 -4.80 2.36
CA LEU A 40 -1.05 -5.57 3.08
C LEU A 40 -1.75 -6.62 2.20
N GLY A 41 -1.63 -6.52 0.87
CA GLY A 41 -2.47 -7.26 -0.06
C GLY A 41 -3.80 -6.54 -0.31
N LYS A 42 -4.73 -7.23 -0.98
CA LYS A 42 -6.06 -6.70 -1.31
C LYS A 42 -7.03 -6.83 -0.13
N GLU A 43 -8.20 -6.20 -0.25
CA GLU A 43 -9.30 -6.28 0.72
C GLU A 43 -8.95 -5.71 2.10
N ASN A 44 -8.60 -4.42 2.11
CA ASN A 44 -8.32 -3.69 3.33
C ASN A 44 -9.49 -2.75 3.70
N THR A 45 -9.56 -2.40 4.97
CA THR A 45 -10.37 -1.27 5.44
C THR A 45 -9.49 -0.04 5.58
N GLU A 46 -9.96 1.10 5.08
CA GLU A 46 -9.31 2.40 5.20
C GLU A 46 -10.12 3.33 6.11
N VAL A 47 -9.45 3.98 7.05
CA VAL A 47 -10.05 4.92 8.00
C VAL A 47 -9.16 6.14 8.14
N ALA A 48 -9.62 7.28 7.62
CA ALA A 48 -8.95 8.55 7.83
C ALA A 48 -9.10 9.02 9.29
N ASN A 49 -8.10 9.74 9.82
CA ASN A 49 -8.28 10.53 11.05
C ASN A 49 -9.21 11.73 10.78
N ASP A 50 -9.63 12.42 11.84
CA ASP A 50 -10.61 13.52 11.75
C ASP A 50 -10.15 14.64 10.83
N SER A 51 -8.88 15.05 10.91
CA SER A 51 -8.28 16.06 10.02
C SER A 51 -7.95 15.55 8.60
N LYS A 52 -8.08 14.25 8.35
CA LYS A 52 -7.69 13.56 7.10
C LYS A 52 -6.22 13.74 6.72
N THR A 53 -5.35 14.05 7.67
CA THR A 53 -3.89 14.09 7.46
C THR A 53 -3.27 12.70 7.41
N PHE A 54 -3.88 11.73 8.08
CA PHE A 54 -3.42 10.35 8.12
C PHE A 54 -4.53 9.39 7.75
N THR A 55 -4.14 8.28 7.13
CA THR A 55 -5.05 7.16 6.82
C THR A 55 -4.52 5.90 7.47
N LEU A 56 -5.33 5.31 8.34
CA LEU A 56 -5.12 3.96 8.85
C LEU A 56 -5.67 2.98 7.83
N VAL A 57 -4.86 1.99 7.44
CA VAL A 57 -5.28 0.89 6.58
C VAL A 57 -4.97 -0.42 7.27
N TYR A 58 -5.94 -1.33 7.37
CA TYR A 58 -5.73 -2.65 7.96
C TYR A 58 -6.44 -3.75 7.18
N GLN A 59 -5.86 -4.95 7.23
CA GLN A 59 -6.42 -6.12 6.56
C GLN A 59 -7.80 -6.47 7.13
N ASN A 60 -8.76 -6.80 6.27
CA ASN A 60 -10.01 -7.37 6.75
C ASN A 60 -9.73 -8.72 7.40
N LYS A 61 -10.37 -8.99 8.55
CA LYS A 61 -10.17 -10.23 9.28
C LYS A 61 -10.63 -11.40 8.41
N ASN A 62 -9.70 -12.26 7.98
CA ASN A 62 -10.01 -13.54 7.36
C ASN A 62 -10.14 -14.60 8.46
N GLU A 63 -11.11 -15.51 8.34
CA GLU A 63 -11.35 -16.60 9.29
C GLU A 63 -10.11 -17.48 9.53
N THR A 64 -9.20 -17.54 8.57
CA THR A 64 -7.95 -18.33 8.64
C THR A 64 -6.79 -17.61 9.33
N THR A 65 -6.78 -16.27 9.37
CA THR A 65 -5.65 -15.49 9.92
C THR A 65 -6.01 -14.90 11.27
N GLN A 66 -5.32 -15.33 12.31
CA GLN A 66 -5.48 -14.76 13.65
C GLN A 66 -4.77 -13.41 13.81
N THR A 67 -3.93 -12.99 12.86
CA THR A 67 -3.16 -11.76 12.92
C THR A 67 -3.60 -10.81 11.83
N VAL A 68 -4.05 -9.61 12.20
CA VAL A 68 -4.40 -8.51 11.31
C VAL A 68 -3.20 -7.56 11.23
N LYS A 69 -2.71 -7.31 10.01
CA LYS A 69 -1.67 -6.29 9.77
C LYS A 69 -2.30 -4.93 9.49
N TYR A 70 -1.58 -3.87 9.84
CA TYR A 70 -1.98 -2.49 9.54
C TYR A 70 -0.79 -1.63 9.10
N VAL A 71 -1.11 -0.55 8.40
CA VAL A 71 -0.21 0.57 8.09
C VAL A 71 -0.92 1.88 8.37
N VAL A 72 -0.14 2.91 8.69
CA VAL A 72 -0.61 4.30 8.75
C VAL A 72 0.16 5.08 7.71
N LEU A 73 -0.59 5.78 6.86
CA LEU A 73 -0.09 6.56 5.75
C LEU A 73 -0.25 8.04 6.05
N ASP A 74 0.78 8.83 5.74
CA ASP A 74 0.68 10.29 5.70
C ASP A 74 0.15 10.72 4.33
N ASN A 75 -1.02 11.38 4.37
CA ASN A 75 -1.74 11.77 3.16
C ASN A 75 -1.06 12.92 2.41
N LEU A 76 -0.24 13.72 3.10
CA LEU A 76 0.49 14.83 2.52
C LEU A 76 1.80 14.35 1.89
N SER A 77 2.64 13.63 2.66
CA SER A 77 3.94 13.16 2.16
C SER A 77 3.85 11.91 1.31
N LYS A 78 2.69 11.24 1.29
CA LYS A 78 2.47 9.97 0.58
C LYS A 78 3.38 8.84 1.04
N THR A 79 3.67 8.78 2.35
CA THR A 79 4.59 7.79 2.94
C THR A 79 3.96 6.98 4.06
N VAL A 80 4.50 5.78 4.31
CA VAL A 80 4.19 5.00 5.52
C VAL A 80 4.87 5.64 6.73
N ILE A 81 4.10 5.98 7.76
CA ILE A 81 4.64 6.55 9.02
C ILE A 81 4.59 5.56 10.18
N SER A 82 3.77 4.52 10.09
CA SER A 82 3.72 3.42 11.06
C SER A 82 3.19 2.16 10.42
N LYS A 83 3.60 1.00 10.93
CA LYS A 83 3.08 -0.31 10.53
C LYS A 83 3.16 -1.27 11.69
N GLY A 84 2.30 -2.28 11.70
CA GLY A 84 2.32 -3.30 12.74
C GLY A 84 1.29 -4.37 12.49
N SER A 85 1.01 -5.13 13.56
CA SER A 85 -0.03 -6.15 13.55
C SER A 85 -0.58 -6.37 14.95
N PHE A 86 -1.81 -6.84 15.02
CA PHE A 86 -2.48 -7.27 16.25
C PHE A 86 -3.22 -8.58 15.99
N LYS A 87 -3.55 -9.33 17.05
CA LYS A 87 -4.22 -10.63 16.90
C LYS A 87 -5.74 -10.50 16.95
N ALA A 88 -6.28 -10.56 18.17
CA ALA A 88 -7.69 -10.41 18.43
C ALA A 88 -7.96 -9.05 19.07
N GLY A 89 -9.03 -8.39 18.64
CA GLY A 89 -9.41 -7.06 19.13
C GLY A 89 -9.64 -6.10 17.97
N TYR A 90 -9.17 -4.86 18.13
CA TYR A 90 -9.40 -3.79 17.18
C TYR A 90 -8.22 -2.83 17.10
N ILE A 91 -8.23 -2.02 16.05
CA ILE A 91 -7.43 -0.82 15.89
C ILE A 91 -8.35 0.33 15.50
N LYS A 92 -8.17 1.50 16.12
CA LYS A 92 -8.93 2.71 15.78
C LYS A 92 -8.14 3.96 16.10
N TRP A 93 -8.55 5.08 15.51
CA TRP A 93 -8.10 6.40 15.95
C TRP A 93 -8.58 6.69 17.37
N LYS A 94 -7.66 7.17 18.21
CA LYS A 94 -7.96 7.71 19.54
C LYS A 94 -7.89 9.24 19.55
N THR A 95 -6.91 9.78 18.84
CA THR A 95 -6.73 11.22 18.60
C THR A 95 -6.21 11.41 17.18
N GLU A 96 -5.99 12.66 16.76
CA GLU A 96 -5.40 13.01 15.47
C GLU A 96 -4.06 12.31 15.17
N ASN A 97 -3.27 12.02 16.20
CA ASN A 97 -1.90 11.51 16.06
C ASN A 97 -1.67 10.24 16.89
N SER A 98 -2.73 9.56 17.33
CA SER A 98 -2.57 8.34 18.12
C SER A 98 -3.62 7.29 17.80
N LEU A 99 -3.18 6.03 17.78
CA LEU A 99 -4.04 4.86 17.64
C LEU A 99 -4.26 4.19 18.99
N GLU A 100 -5.46 3.65 19.19
CA GLU A 100 -5.76 2.69 20.24
C GLU A 100 -5.87 1.29 19.63
N ILE A 101 -5.05 0.37 20.14
CA ILE A 101 -5.00 -1.02 19.71
C ILE A 101 -5.35 -1.91 20.87
N LEU A 102 -6.35 -2.77 20.68
CA LEU A 102 -6.62 -3.88 21.56
C LEU A 102 -6.05 -5.15 20.92
N ASP A 103 -5.08 -5.77 21.59
CA ASP A 103 -4.32 -6.93 21.10
C ASP A 103 -4.36 -8.07 22.13
N ILE A 104 -5.48 -8.80 22.12
CA ILE A 104 -5.79 -9.84 23.10
C ILE A 104 -5.02 -11.13 22.76
N PRO A 105 -4.31 -11.75 23.72
CA PRO A 105 -3.72 -13.06 23.55
C PRO A 105 -4.79 -14.15 23.52
N GLY A 106 -4.48 -15.32 22.96
CA GLY A 106 -5.45 -16.44 22.90
C GLY A 106 -5.98 -16.89 24.27
N ILE A 107 -5.23 -16.65 25.35
CA ILE A 107 -5.64 -16.91 26.74
C ILE A 107 -5.26 -15.69 27.59
N ILE A 108 -6.23 -15.11 28.29
CA ILE A 108 -6.02 -14.03 29.27
C ILE A 108 -5.74 -14.67 30.64
N PRO A 109 -4.61 -14.35 31.30
CA PRO A 109 -4.33 -14.78 32.68
C PRO A 109 -5.40 -14.31 33.66
N LYS A 110 -5.64 -15.09 34.72
CA LYS A 110 -6.71 -14.82 35.71
C LYS A 110 -6.56 -13.48 36.44
N ASP A 111 -5.34 -12.97 36.56
CA ASP A 111 -4.99 -11.70 37.19
C ASP A 111 -5.01 -10.51 36.22
N LYS A 112 -5.41 -10.73 34.96
CA LYS A 112 -5.45 -9.72 33.90
C LYS A 112 -6.85 -9.56 33.34
N THR A 113 -7.08 -8.39 32.78
CA THR A 113 -8.33 -7.99 32.12
C THR A 113 -8.04 -7.60 30.67
N GLN A 114 -9.09 -7.44 29.86
CA GLN A 114 -8.94 -6.95 28.49
C GLN A 114 -8.27 -5.57 28.42
N ALA A 115 -8.47 -4.72 29.44
CA ALA A 115 -7.90 -3.38 29.50
C ALA A 115 -6.36 -3.40 29.57
N ASP A 116 -5.77 -4.44 30.16
CA ASP A 116 -4.32 -4.63 30.23
C ASP A 116 -3.67 -4.86 28.85
N TYR A 117 -4.47 -5.12 27.81
CA TYR A 117 -4.03 -5.35 26.43
C TYR A 117 -4.34 -4.19 25.49
N ILE A 118 -4.85 -3.07 26.02
CA ILE A 118 -5.03 -1.84 25.25
C ILE A 118 -3.70 -1.08 25.22
N LYS A 119 -3.21 -0.80 24.02
CA LYS A 119 -1.97 -0.07 23.75
C LYS A 119 -2.31 1.22 23.01
N ILE A 120 -1.69 2.32 23.42
CA ILE A 120 -1.75 3.59 22.68
C ILE A 120 -0.45 3.77 21.92
N ILE A 121 -0.55 3.94 20.61
CA ILE A 121 0.60 4.23 19.74
C ILE A 121 0.52 5.68 19.32
N ASN A 122 1.51 6.48 19.72
CA ASN A 122 1.68 7.84 19.23
C ASN A 122 2.44 7.81 17.91
N LEU A 123 1.91 8.50 16.90
CA LEU A 123 2.53 8.60 15.59
C LEU A 123 3.63 9.66 15.60
N PRO A 124 4.72 9.45 14.86
CA PRO A 124 5.76 10.47 14.72
C PRO A 124 5.15 11.70 14.02
N VAL A 125 5.00 12.79 14.78
CA VAL A 125 4.61 14.07 14.21
C VAL A 125 5.87 14.67 13.58
N ASN A 126 5.89 14.77 12.25
CA ASN A 126 6.90 15.57 11.59
C ASN A 126 6.69 17.03 12.03
N LYS A 127 7.50 17.48 12.99
CA LYS A 127 7.59 18.90 13.33
C LYS A 127 8.12 19.59 12.08
N LYS A 128 7.27 20.33 11.39
CA LYS A 128 7.69 21.27 10.34
C LYS A 128 8.57 22.35 10.94
#